data_AF-A0A529KHE0-F1
#
_entry.id   AF-A0A529KHE0-F1
#
_cell.length_a   1.000
_cell.length_b   1.000
_cell.length_c   1.000
_cell.angle_alpha   90.00
_cell.angle_beta   90.00
_cell.angle_gamma   90.00
#
_symmetry.space_group_name_H-M   'P 1'
#
loop_
_entity.id
_entity.type
_entity.pdbx_description
1 polymer ?
#
loop_
_entity_poly.entity_id
_entity_poly.type
_entity_poly.pdbx_seq_one_letter_code
_entity_poly.pdbx_strand_id
1 'polypeptide(L)'
;SSVHCVLSATVSRGCPGEPDDPICTPISGSSHELSLAERIGAARAHVDGAKKLEQEVAAQFSLYPLGEGHHMDEIYGCIDFLKTSGVFDRSKNFCTKLRGDAGPVFATLSEAFLRFGAPQGHVALDLTVSANSPS
;
A
#
# COMPACT_ATOMS: atom_id res chain seq x y z
N SER A 1 -5.23 14.01 26.72
CA SER A 1 -4.91 12.62 26.35
C SER A 1 -5.65 12.32 25.06
N SER A 2 -4.96 11.92 24.00
CA SER A 2 -5.62 11.46 22.77
C SER A 2 -6.22 10.07 23.00
N VAL A 3 -7.29 9.73 22.29
CA VAL A 3 -7.96 8.42 22.42
C VAL A 3 -7.20 7.38 21.59
N HIS A 4 -6.95 6.20 22.17
CA HIS A 4 -6.43 5.05 21.42
C HIS A 4 -7.48 4.59 20.40
N CYS A 5 -7.11 4.56 19.13
CA CYS A 5 -7.99 4.18 18.03
C CYS A 5 -7.29 3.21 17.08
N VAL A 6 -8.05 2.27 16.53
CA VAL A 6 -7.59 1.29 15.56
C VAL A 6 -8.52 1.28 14.35
N LEU A 7 -7.94 1.40 13.17
CA LEU A 7 -8.58 1.13 11.88
C LEU A 7 -8.17 -0.27 11.42
N SER A 8 -9.14 -1.12 11.10
CA SER A 8 -8.92 -2.39 10.40
C SER A 8 -9.75 -2.38 9.14
N ALA A 9 -9.13 -2.66 8.00
CA ALA A 9 -9.80 -2.59 6.71
C ALA A 9 -9.19 -3.58 5.71
N THR A 10 -10.04 -4.04 4.80
CA THR A 10 -9.66 -4.75 3.58
C THR A 10 -10.05 -3.88 2.41
N VAL A 11 -9.11 -3.59 1.50
CA VAL A 11 -9.36 -2.84 0.27
C VAL A 11 -9.01 -3.72 -0.93
N SER A 12 -9.78 -3.61 -2.01
CA SER A 12 -9.58 -4.40 -3.23
C SER A 12 -9.80 -3.57 -4.49
N ARG A 13 -9.12 -3.97 -5.58
CA ARG A 13 -9.30 -3.41 -6.92
C ARG A 13 -9.24 -4.52 -7.96
N GLY A 14 -9.95 -4.35 -9.08
CA GLY A 14 -9.95 -5.32 -10.18
C GLY A 14 -10.65 -6.64 -9.85
N CYS A 15 -11.67 -6.61 -8.98
CA CYS A 15 -12.47 -7.79 -8.67
C CYS A 15 -13.21 -8.26 -9.94
N PRO A 16 -13.16 -9.56 -10.30
CA PRO A 16 -13.79 -10.09 -11.52
C PRO A 16 -15.32 -10.29 -11.41
N GLY A 17 -15.92 -10.01 -10.25
CA GLY A 17 -17.37 -10.14 -10.04
C GLY A 17 -18.20 -9.15 -10.86
N GLU A 18 -19.53 -9.32 -10.83
CA GLU A 18 -20.45 -8.39 -11.51
C GLU A 18 -20.22 -6.96 -10.99
N PRO A 19 -19.88 -5.99 -11.86
CA PRO A 19 -19.61 -4.63 -11.43
C PRO A 19 -20.92 -3.96 -11.04
N ASP A 20 -21.22 -3.97 -9.75
CA ASP A 20 -22.35 -3.20 -9.20
C ASP A 20 -22.07 -1.68 -9.22
N ASP A 21 -20.81 -1.25 -9.45
CA ASP A 21 -20.40 0.17 -9.45
C ASP A 21 -19.21 0.45 -10.40
N PRO A 22 -19.18 1.60 -11.11
CA PRO A 22 -18.02 2.08 -11.87
C PRO A 22 -16.69 2.14 -11.11
N ILE A 23 -16.71 2.27 -9.78
CA ILE A 23 -15.50 2.25 -8.93
C ILE A 23 -14.79 0.89 -8.94
N CYS A 24 -15.51 -0.19 -9.26
CA CYS A 24 -14.99 -1.54 -9.37
C CYS A 24 -14.26 -1.79 -10.70
N THR A 25 -14.28 -0.82 -11.62
CA THR A 25 -13.54 -0.89 -12.88
C THR A 25 -12.04 -0.74 -12.60
N PRO A 26 -11.17 -1.60 -13.16
CA PRO A 26 -9.73 -1.45 -13.02
C PRO A 26 -9.27 -0.03 -13.39
N ILE A 27 -8.43 0.57 -12.54
CA ILE A 27 -7.89 1.91 -12.79
C ILE A 27 -7.10 1.85 -14.10
N SER A 28 -7.68 2.45 -15.14
CA SER A 28 -7.03 2.63 -16.43
C SER A 28 -5.83 3.57 -16.25
N GLY A 29 -4.65 3.18 -16.73
CA GLY A 29 -3.43 3.99 -16.66
C GLY A 29 -2.51 3.70 -15.47
N SER A 30 -2.68 2.59 -14.75
CA SER A 30 -1.61 2.11 -13.85
C SER A 30 -0.34 1.89 -14.68
N SER A 31 0.69 2.69 -14.36
CA SER A 31 1.82 3.04 -15.23
C SER A 31 2.82 1.90 -15.43
N HIS A 32 2.39 0.77 -16.00
CA HIS A 32 3.27 -0.32 -16.43
C HIS A 32 4.10 0.05 -17.68
N GLU A 33 3.88 1.23 -18.27
CA GLU A 33 4.77 1.77 -19.31
C GLU A 33 6.14 2.20 -18.77
N LEU A 34 6.24 2.47 -17.47
CA LEU A 34 7.50 2.83 -16.80
C LEU A 34 8.23 1.59 -16.29
N SER A 35 9.56 1.64 -16.29
CA SER A 35 10.38 0.60 -15.67
C SER A 35 10.08 0.49 -14.17
N LEU A 36 10.39 -0.68 -13.58
CA LEU A 36 10.17 -0.90 -12.14
C LEU A 36 10.93 0.13 -11.28
N ALA A 37 12.16 0.49 -11.67
CA ALA A 37 12.96 1.47 -10.95
C ALA A 37 12.33 2.88 -10.97
N GLU A 38 11.80 3.30 -12.12
CA GLU A 38 11.08 4.58 -12.24
C GLU A 38 9.79 4.58 -11.41
N ARG A 39 9.05 3.47 -11.41
CA ARG A 39 7.87 3.28 -10.56
C ARG A 39 8.21 3.40 -9.07
N ILE A 40 9.27 2.75 -8.61
CA ILE A 40 9.74 2.85 -7.22
C ILE A 40 10.14 4.31 -6.91
N GLY A 41 10.88 4.97 -7.80
CA GLY A 41 11.28 6.36 -7.64
C GLY A 41 10.08 7.32 -7.51
N ALA A 42 9.08 7.16 -8.38
CA ALA A 42 7.85 7.94 -8.35
C ALA A 42 7.04 7.71 -7.05
N ALA A 43 6.92 6.45 -6.61
CA ALA A 43 6.26 6.12 -5.36
C ALA A 43 6.94 6.78 -4.15
N ARG A 44 8.28 6.71 -4.09
CA ARG A 44 9.06 7.37 -3.03
C ARG A 44 8.87 8.88 -3.03
N ALA A 45 8.93 9.51 -4.20
CA ALA A 45 8.72 10.95 -4.32
C ALA A 45 7.32 11.38 -3.83
N HIS A 46 6.28 10.56 -4.08
CA HIS A 46 4.95 10.81 -3.56
C HIS A 46 4.90 10.69 -2.03
N VAL A 47 5.52 9.67 -1.44
CA VAL A 47 5.61 9.50 0.02
C VAL A 47 6.37 10.66 0.66
N ASP A 48 7.50 11.08 0.08
CA ASP A 48 8.31 12.20 0.57
C ASP A 48 7.55 13.54 0.50
N GLY A 49 6.68 13.70 -0.51
CA GLY A 49 5.80 14.87 -0.67
C GLY A 49 4.49 14.81 0.11
N ALA A 50 4.20 13.70 0.80
CA ALA A 50 2.94 13.53 1.52
C ALA A 50 2.81 14.55 2.65
N LYS A 51 1.63 15.18 2.75
CA LYS A 51 1.32 16.12 3.82
C LYS A 51 1.41 15.41 5.17
N LYS A 52 2.25 15.91 6.08
CA LYS A 52 2.30 15.45 7.46
C LYS A 52 1.02 15.83 8.20
N LEU A 53 0.46 14.89 8.95
CA LEU A 53 -0.80 15.04 9.68
C LEU A 53 -0.60 15.23 11.19
N GLU A 54 0.65 15.18 11.65
CA GLU A 54 1.04 15.28 13.07
C GLU A 54 0.40 14.21 13.95
N GLN A 55 0.16 13.04 13.35
CA GLN A 55 -0.40 11.86 14.03
C GLN A 55 0.51 10.68 13.78
N GLU A 56 1.29 10.30 14.78
CA GLU A 56 2.10 9.08 14.74
C GLU A 56 1.19 7.84 14.77
N VAL A 57 1.46 6.89 13.87
CA VAL A 57 0.75 5.63 13.76
C VAL A 57 1.70 4.45 13.60
N ALA A 58 1.24 3.29 14.01
CA ALA A 58 1.85 2.01 13.64
C ALA A 58 0.86 1.24 12.76
N ALA A 59 1.33 0.78 11.61
CA ALA A 59 0.54 0.00 10.68
C ALA A 59 1.14 -1.38 10.47
N GLN A 60 0.29 -2.36 10.22
CA GLN A 60 0.65 -3.62 9.61
C GLN A 60 -0.24 -3.85 8.40
N PHE A 61 0.31 -4.41 7.34
CA PHE A 61 -0.49 -4.74 6.17
C PHE A 61 0.08 -5.94 5.40
N SER A 62 -0.79 -6.55 4.60
CA SER A 62 -0.50 -7.66 3.71
C SER A 62 -1.09 -7.35 2.34
N LEU A 63 -0.28 -7.48 1.28
CA LEU A 63 -0.69 -7.25 -0.10
C LEU A 63 -0.85 -8.60 -0.80
N TYR A 64 -1.97 -8.78 -1.49
CA TYR A 64 -2.32 -9.98 -2.23
C TYR A 64 -2.57 -9.62 -3.69
N PRO A 65 -1.54 -9.64 -4.55
CA PRO A 65 -1.76 -9.61 -5.98
C PRO A 65 -2.32 -10.98 -6.42
N LEU A 66 -3.58 -11.03 -6.82
CA LEU A 66 -4.31 -12.24 -7.20
C LEU A 66 -4.30 -12.43 -8.73
N GLY A 67 -4.26 -13.68 -9.19
CA GLY A 67 -4.27 -14.05 -10.61
C GLY A 67 -2.93 -14.61 -11.11
N GLU A 68 -2.88 -14.97 -12.40
CA GLU A 68 -1.72 -15.55 -13.06
C GLU A 68 -0.89 -14.49 -13.82
N GLY A 69 0.45 -14.52 -13.67
CA GLY A 69 1.41 -13.70 -14.43
C GLY A 69 2.23 -12.72 -13.58
N HIS A 70 3.53 -12.55 -13.92
CA HIS A 70 4.54 -11.61 -13.39
C HIS A 70 4.46 -11.19 -11.89
N HIS A 71 3.88 -12.04 -11.06
CA HIS A 71 3.52 -11.77 -9.67
C HIS A 71 4.76 -11.47 -8.80
N MET A 72 5.86 -12.18 -9.08
CA MET A 72 7.07 -12.08 -8.27
C MET A 72 7.81 -10.76 -8.48
N ASP A 73 7.94 -10.26 -9.71
CA ASP A 73 8.62 -8.99 -9.99
C ASP A 73 7.89 -7.81 -9.32
N GLU A 74 6.55 -7.85 -9.35
CA GLU A 74 5.72 -6.86 -8.68
C GLU A 74 5.83 -6.94 -7.15
N ILE A 75 5.87 -8.16 -6.58
CA ILE A 75 6.09 -8.34 -5.14
C ILE A 75 7.46 -7.83 -4.73
N TYR A 76 8.53 -8.22 -5.43
CA TYR A 76 9.89 -7.78 -5.09
C TYR A 76 10.03 -6.27 -5.26
N GLY A 77 9.46 -5.70 -6.32
CA GLY A 77 9.37 -4.27 -6.52
C GLY A 77 8.65 -3.54 -5.39
N CYS A 78 7.53 -4.08 -4.92
CA CYS A 78 6.80 -3.56 -3.78
C CYS A 78 7.66 -3.63 -2.50
N ILE A 79 8.34 -4.76 -2.26
CA ILE A 79 9.23 -4.91 -1.11
C ILE A 79 10.37 -3.88 -1.14
N ASP A 80 10.98 -3.66 -2.30
CA ASP A 80 12.07 -2.69 -2.47
C ASP A 80 11.58 -1.26 -2.24
N PHE A 81 10.41 -0.92 -2.77
CA PHE A 81 9.74 0.34 -2.46
C PHE A 81 9.47 0.50 -0.96
N LEU A 82 8.86 -0.51 -0.32
CA LEU A 82 8.53 -0.44 1.10
C LEU A 82 9.77 -0.18 1.93
N LYS A 83 10.84 -0.96 1.74
CA LYS A 83 12.11 -0.80 2.46
C LYS A 83 12.76 0.58 2.27
N THR A 84 12.41 1.30 1.21
CA THR A 84 12.96 2.62 0.86
C THR A 84 11.96 3.78 1.03
N SER A 85 10.77 3.51 1.59
CA SER A 85 9.68 4.47 1.81
C SER A 85 9.91 5.47 2.94
N GLY A 86 10.92 5.25 3.79
CA GLY A 86 11.18 6.07 4.98
C GLY A 86 10.27 5.81 6.18
N VAL A 87 9.17 5.06 6.00
CA VAL A 87 8.25 4.65 7.09
C VAL A 87 8.25 3.14 7.36
N PHE A 88 9.15 2.39 6.72
CA PHE A 88 9.31 0.97 6.97
C PHE A 88 9.90 0.72 8.36
N ASP A 89 9.19 -0.08 9.16
CA ASP A 89 9.65 -0.52 10.48
C ASP A 89 10.39 -1.86 10.33
N ARG A 90 9.66 -2.91 9.95
CA ARG A 90 10.24 -4.26 9.78
C ARG A 90 9.33 -5.20 8.99
N SER A 91 9.94 -6.25 8.45
CA SER A 91 9.23 -7.43 7.98
C SER A 91 8.76 -8.28 9.17
N LYS A 92 7.60 -8.91 9.05
CA LYS A 92 7.08 -9.91 9.98
C LYS A 92 6.49 -11.06 9.18
N ASN A 93 6.33 -12.23 9.79
CA ASN A 93 5.62 -13.33 9.14
C ASN A 93 4.23 -12.84 8.70
N PHE A 94 3.92 -13.05 7.43
CA PHE A 94 2.65 -12.75 6.77
C PHE A 94 2.33 -11.25 6.55
N CYS A 95 3.09 -10.30 7.09
CA CYS A 95 2.81 -8.87 6.94
C CYS A 95 4.06 -7.99 7.00
N THR A 96 3.93 -6.76 6.50
CA THR A 96 4.94 -5.70 6.67
C THR A 96 4.45 -4.70 7.70
N LYS A 97 5.35 -4.22 8.56
CA LYS A 97 5.07 -3.15 9.51
C LYS A 97 5.61 -1.81 9.04
N LEU A 98 4.78 -0.79 9.14
CA LEU A 98 5.14 0.60 8.91
C LEU A 98 4.95 1.41 10.20
N ARG A 99 5.71 2.47 10.37
CA ARG A 99 5.61 3.40 11.50
C ARG A 99 6.06 4.80 11.09
N GLY A 100 5.35 5.80 11.57
CA GLY A 100 5.65 7.21 11.37
C GLY A 100 4.38 8.06 11.37
N ASP A 101 4.49 9.27 10.84
CA ASP A 101 3.35 10.16 10.62
C ASP A 101 2.31 9.51 9.67
N ALA A 102 1.04 9.68 10.00
CA ALA A 102 -0.08 9.10 9.27
C ALA A 102 -0.07 9.47 7.78
N GLY A 103 0.31 10.69 7.39
CA GLY A 103 0.35 11.11 6.00
C GLY A 103 1.26 10.21 5.14
N PRO A 104 2.58 10.17 5.42
CA PRO A 104 3.52 9.27 4.75
C PRO A 104 3.17 7.78 4.87
N VAL A 105 2.62 7.32 6.00
CA VAL A 105 2.19 5.91 6.16
C VAL A 105 1.05 5.57 5.21
N PHE A 106 -0.01 6.39 5.14
CA PHE A 106 -1.13 6.15 4.23
C PHE A 106 -0.73 6.35 2.76
N ALA A 107 0.17 7.29 2.45
CA ALA A 107 0.75 7.42 1.11
C ALA A 107 1.50 6.13 0.72
N THR A 108 2.27 5.54 1.63
CA THR A 108 2.99 4.28 1.39
C THR A 108 2.03 3.12 1.14
N LEU A 109 0.97 2.98 1.93
CA LEU A 109 -0.06 1.96 1.73
C LEU A 109 -0.78 2.14 0.38
N SER A 110 -1.09 3.39 0.00
CA SER A 110 -1.73 3.72 -1.27
C SER A 110 -0.84 3.35 -2.47
N GLU A 111 0.43 3.73 -2.44
CA GLU A 111 1.41 3.38 -3.47
C GLU A 111 1.62 1.87 -3.59
N ALA A 112 1.75 1.17 -2.45
CA ALA A 112 1.86 -0.29 -2.42
C ALA A 112 0.67 -0.97 -3.12
N PHE A 113 -0.55 -0.47 -2.89
CA PHE A 113 -1.79 -1.04 -3.42
C PHE A 113 -2.04 -0.70 -4.90
N LEU A 114 -1.77 0.55 -5.30
CA LEU A 114 -2.11 1.06 -6.62
C LEU A 114 -1.02 0.78 -7.66
N ARG A 115 0.26 0.83 -7.27
CA ARG A 115 1.39 0.79 -8.22
C ARG A 115 1.96 -0.61 -8.45
N PHE A 116 1.85 -1.48 -7.46
CA PHE A 116 2.44 -2.81 -7.50
C PHE A 116 1.34 -3.87 -7.65
N GLY A 117 1.53 -4.77 -8.61
CA GLY A 117 0.54 -5.74 -9.07
C GLY A 117 0.21 -5.52 -10.56
N ALA A 118 -0.39 -6.53 -11.17
CA ALA A 118 -0.78 -6.44 -12.58
C ALA A 118 -1.80 -5.30 -12.80
N PRO A 119 -1.71 -4.55 -13.92
CA PRO A 119 -2.60 -3.41 -14.20
C PRO A 119 -4.08 -3.76 -14.07
N GLN A 120 -4.46 -4.86 -14.73
CA GLN A 120 -5.82 -5.42 -14.72
C GLN A 120 -5.94 -6.59 -13.73
N GLY A 121 -4.96 -6.77 -12.86
CA GLY A 121 -4.98 -7.82 -11.85
C GLY A 121 -5.89 -7.47 -10.70
N HIS A 122 -6.51 -8.49 -10.12
CA HIS A 122 -7.21 -8.34 -8.86
C HIS A 122 -6.15 -8.18 -7.76
N VAL A 123 -6.17 -7.07 -7.02
CA VAL A 123 -5.29 -6.88 -5.86
C VAL A 123 -6.15 -6.64 -4.63
N ALA A 124 -5.85 -7.35 -3.56
CA ALA A 124 -6.42 -7.12 -2.23
C ALA A 124 -5.32 -6.68 -1.25
N LEU A 125 -5.66 -5.84 -0.29
CA LEU A 125 -4.78 -5.41 0.78
C LEU A 125 -5.56 -5.43 2.10
N ASP A 126 -5.03 -6.17 3.07
CA ASP A 126 -5.49 -6.14 4.46
C ASP A 126 -4.57 -5.25 5.28
N LEU A 127 -5.15 -4.34 6.07
CA LEU A 127 -4.40 -3.43 6.91
C LEU A 127 -5.01 -3.26 8.31
N THR A 128 -4.13 -3.03 9.27
CA THR A 128 -4.49 -2.56 10.61
C THR A 128 -3.59 -1.37 10.95
N VAL A 129 -4.17 -0.23 11.29
CA VAL A 129 -3.47 1.00 11.68
C VAL A 129 -3.90 1.37 13.10
N SER A 130 -2.94 1.61 13.98
CA SER A 130 -3.15 1.97 15.39
C SER A 130 -2.55 3.34 15.67
N ALA A 131 -3.34 4.22 16.29
CA ALA A 131 -2.95 5.56 16.71
C ALA A 131 -3.12 5.70 18.23
N ASN A 132 -2.15 6.34 18.91
CA ASN A 132 -2.20 6.58 20.36
C ASN A 132 -2.25 5.29 21.21
N SER A 133 -1.54 4.24 20.77
CA SER A 133 -1.34 3.02 21.57
C SER A 133 -0.67 3.37 22.90
N PRO A 134 -1.14 2.84 24.05
CA PRO A 134 -0.52 3.08 25.37
C PRO A 134 0.79 2.32 25.60
N SER A 135 1.20 1.49 24.63
CA SER A 135 2.40 0.65 24.63
C SER A 135 3.11 0.70 23.29
#